data_AF-A0AB37WF33-F1
#
_entry.id   AF-A0AB37WF33-F1
#
_cell.length_a   1.000
_cell.length_b   1.000
_cell.length_c   1.000
_cell.angle_alpha   90.00
_cell.angle_beta   90.00
_cell.angle_gamma   90.00
#
_symmetry.space_group_name_H-M   'P 1'
#
loop_
_entity.id
_entity.type
_entity.pdbx_description
1 polymer ?
#
loop_
_entity_poly.entity_id
_entity_poly.type
_entity_poly.pdbx_seq_one_letter_code
_entity_poly.pdbx_strand_id
1 'polypeptide(L)'
;MLDVEDFNAVYHGLYYNDGLVQEIQSYRTALGGRTFFERLLTLLNIKGSKMYPPKTPQQLQDLHQRIISSNTTLHNKHCLVFYLLKDLSAQHHEATELSEAFAKDVHLEKRFWTFVEGLWFLDHLQFSTAVGHLTYPGIIPTFPDEIMYTLLTGNDKLSSLGMARDPKDHILALAYYNSVRPPLDDQKTRDEFAKYLAGRNVTEMYQWIHSRPEYEQKPLLELLVEQTLDHNAWSQDPEHEVYTRDAKAFELVSLPFTKEEEEHIEKFLTEGRGRTFQSAQDLIMMRRIATGKLTDVAADIGTRGRRIDGVNWESLKDGVKRGLGPRKDEQSFAI
;
A
#
# COMPACT_ATOMS: atom_id res chain seq x y z
N MET A 1 -24.47 28.54 -20.29
CA MET A 1 -23.89 27.19 -20.21
C MET A 1 -22.68 27.23 -21.10
N LEU A 2 -21.49 27.08 -20.52
CA LEU A 2 -20.24 27.06 -21.28
C LEU A 2 -20.24 25.83 -22.19
N ASP A 3 -19.99 26.03 -23.48
CA ASP A 3 -19.89 24.93 -24.43
C ASP A 3 -18.50 24.30 -24.29
N VAL A 4 -18.45 23.07 -23.78
CA VAL A 4 -17.19 22.35 -23.58
C VAL A 4 -16.49 22.04 -24.91
N GLU A 5 -17.19 22.12 -26.04
CA GLU A 5 -16.59 21.93 -27.36
C GLU A 5 -15.77 23.15 -27.80
N ASP A 6 -16.07 24.35 -27.28
CA ASP A 6 -15.35 25.58 -27.60
C ASP A 6 -14.04 25.69 -26.79
N PHE A 7 -12.95 25.27 -27.43
CA PHE A 7 -11.60 25.34 -26.87
C PHE A 7 -11.23 26.73 -26.34
N ASN A 8 -11.57 27.80 -27.07
CA ASN A 8 -11.15 29.15 -26.68
C ASN A 8 -11.92 29.64 -25.47
N ALA A 9 -13.22 29.32 -25.40
CA ALA A 9 -14.05 29.62 -24.23
C ALA A 9 -13.64 28.80 -22.99
N VAL A 10 -13.12 27.59 -23.17
CA VAL A 10 -12.67 26.73 -22.06
C VAL A 10 -11.32 27.20 -21.50
N TYR A 11 -10.31 27.38 -22.35
CA TYR A 11 -8.93 27.61 -21.90
C TYR A 11 -8.52 29.08 -21.82
N HIS A 12 -9.28 30.01 -22.38
CA HIS A 12 -8.99 31.46 -22.32
C HIS A 12 -7.56 31.83 -22.77
N GLY A 13 -7.00 31.07 -23.72
CA GLY A 13 -5.62 31.26 -24.19
C GLY A 13 -4.52 30.72 -23.26
N LEU A 14 -4.87 30.07 -22.16
CA LEU A 14 -3.93 29.41 -21.24
C LEU A 14 -3.33 28.15 -21.89
N TYR A 15 -2.08 27.88 -21.54
CA TYR A 15 -1.34 26.71 -22.00
C TYR A 15 -0.33 26.25 -20.94
N TYR A 16 0.19 25.05 -21.14
CA TYR A 16 1.17 24.46 -20.25
C TYR A 16 2.52 25.14 -20.49
N ASN A 17 3.05 25.81 -19.47
CA ASN A 17 4.39 26.37 -19.53
C ASN A 17 5.45 25.28 -19.28
N ASP A 18 6.69 25.54 -19.67
CA ASP A 18 7.77 24.54 -19.57
C ASP A 18 8.03 24.09 -18.13
N GLY A 19 7.84 24.97 -17.15
CA GLY A 19 7.98 24.65 -15.73
C GLY A 19 6.97 23.61 -15.26
N LEU A 20 5.69 23.82 -15.56
CA LEU A 20 4.60 22.90 -15.25
C LEU A 20 4.79 21.55 -15.96
N VAL A 21 5.21 21.58 -17.24
CA VAL A 21 5.49 20.36 -18.01
C VAL A 21 6.62 19.54 -17.36
N GLN A 22 7.71 20.20 -16.94
CA GLN A 22 8.83 19.54 -16.26
C GLN A 22 8.42 18.98 -14.90
N GLU A 23 7.64 19.74 -14.13
CA GLU A 23 7.10 19.32 -12.85
C GLU A 23 6.24 18.05 -12.98
N ILE A 24 5.23 18.07 -13.86
CA ILE A 24 4.36 16.90 -14.11
C ILE A 24 5.19 15.70 -14.59
N GLN A 25 6.20 15.91 -15.42
CA GLN A 25 7.10 14.82 -15.86
C GLN A 25 7.93 14.23 -14.71
N SER A 26 8.36 15.06 -13.76
CA SER A 26 9.06 14.60 -12.56
C SER A 26 8.16 13.71 -11.70
N TYR A 27 6.92 14.11 -11.44
CA TYR A 27 5.95 13.34 -10.67
C TYR A 27 5.53 12.06 -11.40
N ARG A 28 5.30 12.14 -12.71
CA ARG A 28 5.02 10.97 -13.56
C ARG A 28 6.12 9.93 -13.46
N THR A 29 7.39 10.34 -13.44
CA THR A 29 8.53 9.43 -13.28
C THR A 29 8.49 8.76 -11.91
N ALA A 30 8.24 9.53 -10.85
CA ALA A 30 8.08 9.01 -9.50
C ALA A 30 6.90 8.02 -9.38
N LEU A 31 5.80 8.25 -10.08
CA LEU A 31 4.61 7.37 -10.10
C LEU A 31 4.78 6.09 -10.94
N GLY A 32 5.99 5.79 -11.43
CA GLY A 32 6.26 4.58 -12.23
C GLY A 32 5.99 4.79 -13.72
N GLY A 33 6.07 6.03 -14.19
CA GLY A 33 6.03 6.39 -15.61
C GLY A 33 4.63 6.66 -16.17
N ARG A 34 3.58 6.65 -15.34
CA ARG A 34 2.20 7.00 -15.75
C ARG A 34 1.43 7.71 -14.64
N THR A 35 0.75 8.79 -14.99
CA THR A 35 -0.17 9.51 -14.10
C THR A 35 -1.55 8.85 -14.06
N PHE A 36 -2.34 9.14 -13.03
CA PHE A 36 -3.75 8.76 -12.93
C PHE A 36 -4.59 9.40 -14.03
N PHE A 37 -4.25 10.62 -14.46
CA PHE A 37 -4.88 11.19 -15.66
C PHE A 37 -4.64 10.35 -16.92
N GLU A 38 -3.40 9.89 -17.18
CA GLU A 38 -3.10 8.99 -18.30
C GLU A 38 -3.85 7.66 -18.19
N ARG A 39 -4.03 7.15 -16.97
CA ARG A 39 -4.84 5.94 -16.69
C ARG A 39 -6.31 6.18 -16.98
N LEU A 40 -6.86 7.34 -16.60
CA LEU A 40 -8.24 7.72 -16.87
C LEU A 40 -8.51 7.83 -18.38
N LEU A 41 -7.60 8.45 -19.14
CA LEU A 41 -7.68 8.48 -20.61
C LEU A 41 -7.68 7.06 -21.20
N THR A 42 -6.86 6.16 -20.66
CA THR A 42 -6.77 4.77 -21.11
C THR A 42 -8.06 4.00 -20.81
N LEU A 43 -8.60 4.12 -19.59
CA LEU A 43 -9.86 3.50 -19.18
C LEU A 43 -11.03 3.92 -20.08
N LEU A 44 -11.04 5.20 -20.50
CA LEU A 44 -12.06 5.76 -21.37
C LEU A 44 -11.78 5.52 -22.87
N ASN A 45 -10.75 4.73 -23.20
CA ASN A 45 -10.33 4.43 -24.58
C ASN A 45 -9.97 5.66 -25.43
N ILE A 46 -9.49 6.74 -24.79
CA ILE A 46 -9.09 7.98 -25.46
C ILE A 46 -7.61 7.89 -25.80
N LYS A 47 -7.27 8.00 -27.08
CA LYS A 47 -5.88 7.98 -27.58
C LYS A 47 -5.17 9.31 -27.28
N GLY A 48 -4.94 9.62 -26.01
CA GLY A 48 -4.37 10.90 -25.56
C GLY A 48 -3.22 10.78 -24.57
N SER A 49 -2.94 9.60 -23.99
CA SER A 49 -1.99 9.47 -22.89
C SER A 49 -0.58 9.99 -23.22
N LYS A 50 -0.10 9.77 -24.44
CA LYS A 50 1.22 10.28 -24.89
C LYS A 50 1.28 11.79 -25.12
N MET A 51 0.12 12.46 -25.18
CA MET A 51 0.01 13.91 -25.37
C MET A 51 -0.01 14.66 -24.04
N TYR A 52 -0.11 13.94 -22.91
CA TYR A 52 -0.10 14.54 -21.58
C TYR A 52 1.28 14.41 -20.91
N PRO A 53 1.79 15.48 -20.26
CA PRO A 53 1.29 16.86 -20.32
C PRO A 53 1.53 17.49 -21.71
N PRO A 54 0.63 18.33 -22.23
CA PRO A 54 0.82 19.01 -23.51
C PRO A 54 2.04 19.92 -23.49
N LYS A 55 2.92 19.81 -24.48
CA LYS A 55 4.15 20.62 -24.58
C LYS A 55 3.98 21.87 -25.43
N THR A 56 2.92 21.94 -26.22
CA THR A 56 2.61 23.08 -27.10
C THR A 56 1.11 23.39 -27.05
N PRO A 57 0.70 24.63 -27.35
CA PRO A 57 -0.73 24.98 -27.46
C PRO A 57 -1.49 24.07 -28.43
N GLN A 58 -0.87 23.70 -29.56
CA GLN A 58 -1.45 22.77 -30.52
C GLN A 58 -1.70 21.38 -29.91
N GLN A 59 -0.78 20.88 -29.09
CA GLN A 59 -0.96 19.58 -28.42
C GLN A 59 -2.10 19.62 -27.40
N LEU A 60 -2.31 20.75 -26.72
CA LEU A 60 -3.45 20.93 -25.80
C LEU A 60 -4.77 20.95 -26.59
N GLN A 61 -4.82 21.65 -27.72
CA GLN A 61 -5.98 21.65 -28.60
C GLN A 61 -6.28 20.27 -29.18
N ASP A 62 -5.25 19.54 -29.63
CA ASP A 62 -5.39 18.18 -30.14
C ASP A 62 -5.87 17.21 -29.06
N LEU A 63 -5.35 17.33 -27.83
CA LEU A 63 -5.78 16.53 -26.68
C LEU A 63 -7.24 16.82 -26.33
N HIS A 64 -7.61 18.11 -26.24
CA HIS A 64 -8.98 18.54 -26.02
C HIS A 64 -9.92 17.97 -27.08
N GLN A 65 -9.58 18.12 -28.37
CA GLN A 65 -10.40 17.61 -29.46
C GLN A 65 -10.58 16.09 -29.38
N ARG A 66 -9.55 15.34 -28.97
CA ARG A 66 -9.64 13.89 -28.76
C ARG A 66 -10.55 13.52 -27.59
N ILE A 67 -10.56 14.31 -26.52
CA ILE A 67 -11.47 14.13 -25.39
C ILE A 67 -12.91 14.39 -25.85
N ILE A 68 -13.16 15.52 -26.51
CA ILE A 68 -14.50 15.91 -26.96
C ILE A 68 -15.07 14.96 -28.03
N SER A 69 -14.26 14.54 -29.00
CA SER A 69 -14.68 13.60 -30.05
C SER A 69 -14.75 12.13 -29.62
N SER A 70 -14.34 11.82 -28.38
CA SER A 70 -14.36 10.44 -27.89
C SER A 70 -15.78 9.89 -27.71
N ASN A 71 -15.92 8.58 -27.91
CA ASN A 71 -17.18 7.86 -27.67
C ASN A 71 -17.34 7.52 -26.18
N THR A 72 -17.38 8.56 -25.34
CA THR A 72 -17.67 8.47 -23.92
C THR A 72 -18.78 9.44 -23.56
N THR A 73 -19.34 9.27 -22.37
CA THR A 73 -20.40 10.12 -21.84
C THR A 73 -19.93 11.56 -21.62
N LEU A 74 -20.83 12.53 -21.73
CA LEU A 74 -20.52 13.95 -21.53
C LEU A 74 -19.85 14.25 -20.18
N HIS A 75 -20.31 13.61 -19.09
CA HIS A 75 -19.71 13.82 -17.76
C HIS A 75 -18.23 13.41 -17.71
N ASN A 76 -17.83 12.31 -18.34
CA ASN A 76 -16.43 11.89 -18.44
C ASN A 76 -15.58 12.92 -19.20
N LYS A 77 -16.14 13.53 -20.26
CA LYS A 77 -15.46 14.61 -20.98
C LYS A 77 -15.27 15.82 -20.07
N HIS A 78 -16.30 16.23 -19.34
CA HIS A 78 -16.21 17.32 -18.36
C HIS A 78 -15.16 17.03 -17.28
N CYS A 79 -15.10 15.80 -16.74
CA CYS A 79 -14.07 15.41 -15.76
C CYS A 79 -12.65 15.56 -16.30
N LEU A 80 -12.41 15.14 -17.53
CA LEU A 80 -11.08 15.23 -18.15
C LEU A 80 -10.69 16.69 -18.44
N VAL A 81 -11.62 17.50 -18.93
CA VAL A 81 -11.39 18.93 -19.15
C VAL A 81 -11.17 19.64 -17.82
N PHE A 82 -11.97 19.33 -16.80
CA PHE A 82 -11.80 19.84 -15.44
C PHE A 82 -10.39 19.55 -14.90
N TYR A 83 -9.87 18.33 -15.09
CA TYR A 83 -8.50 17.98 -14.70
C TYR A 83 -7.48 18.89 -15.40
N LEU A 84 -7.59 19.05 -16.73
CA LEU A 84 -6.65 19.89 -17.49
C LEU A 84 -6.71 21.36 -17.08
N LEU A 85 -7.89 21.86 -16.69
CA LEU A 85 -8.06 23.21 -16.15
C LEU A 85 -7.48 23.33 -14.73
N LYS A 86 -7.54 22.27 -13.92
CA LYS A 86 -6.92 22.20 -12.59
C LYS A 86 -5.39 22.39 -12.70
N ASP A 87 -4.74 21.72 -13.64
CA ASP A 87 -3.31 21.90 -13.93
C ASP A 87 -2.95 23.37 -14.25
N LEU A 88 -3.83 24.06 -14.96
CA LEU A 88 -3.62 25.45 -15.39
C LEU A 88 -4.08 26.47 -14.35
N SER A 89 -4.73 26.04 -13.27
CA SER A 89 -5.39 26.95 -12.32
C SER A 89 -4.40 27.84 -11.58
N ALA A 90 -3.17 27.38 -11.33
CA ALA A 90 -2.12 28.20 -10.72
C ALA A 90 -1.68 29.40 -11.59
N GLN A 91 -1.93 29.36 -12.90
CA GLN A 91 -1.62 30.46 -13.82
C GLN A 91 -2.73 31.54 -13.83
N HIS A 92 -3.90 31.20 -13.30
CA HIS A 92 -5.08 32.05 -13.27
C HIS A 92 -5.18 32.78 -11.93
N HIS A 93 -5.07 34.10 -11.93
CA HIS A 93 -4.98 34.92 -10.71
C HIS A 93 -6.33 35.52 -10.28
N GLU A 94 -7.44 34.81 -10.55
CA GLU A 94 -8.77 35.26 -10.11
C GLU A 94 -9.17 34.66 -8.76
N ALA A 95 -10.24 35.20 -8.17
CA ALA A 95 -10.75 34.79 -6.87
C ALA A 95 -11.35 33.38 -6.85
N THR A 96 -11.84 32.89 -8.01
CA THR A 96 -12.36 31.53 -8.17
C THR A 96 -11.39 30.73 -9.03
N GLU A 97 -11.11 29.50 -8.61
CA GLU A 97 -10.26 28.59 -9.37
C GLU A 97 -10.90 28.28 -10.74
N LEU A 98 -10.09 28.26 -11.81
CA LEU A 98 -10.58 28.06 -13.18
C LEU A 98 -11.35 26.75 -13.33
N SER A 99 -10.82 25.67 -12.74
CA SER A 99 -11.45 24.36 -12.68
C SER A 99 -12.80 24.42 -11.96
N GLU A 100 -12.88 25.13 -10.83
CA GLU A 100 -14.10 25.26 -10.02
C GLU A 100 -15.18 26.06 -10.76
N ALA A 101 -14.80 27.16 -11.41
CA ALA A 101 -15.71 27.95 -12.24
C ALA A 101 -16.30 27.11 -13.38
N PHE A 102 -15.45 26.38 -14.11
CA PHE A 102 -15.88 25.49 -15.19
C PHE A 102 -16.91 24.46 -14.72
N ALA A 103 -16.61 23.76 -13.61
CA ALA A 103 -17.50 22.73 -13.10
C ALA A 103 -18.86 23.26 -12.65
N LYS A 104 -18.92 24.49 -12.11
CA LYS A 104 -20.19 25.17 -11.82
C LYS A 104 -20.97 25.48 -13.09
N ASP A 105 -20.31 26.01 -14.13
CA ASP A 105 -20.95 26.39 -15.39
C ASP A 105 -21.53 25.20 -16.16
N VAL A 106 -20.83 24.05 -16.14
CA VAL A 106 -21.29 22.81 -16.78
C VAL A 106 -22.14 21.93 -15.86
N HIS A 107 -22.45 22.40 -14.64
CA HIS A 107 -23.24 21.69 -13.62
C HIS A 107 -22.71 20.28 -13.31
N LEU A 108 -21.38 20.14 -13.21
CA LEU A 108 -20.74 18.86 -12.88
C LEU A 108 -21.07 18.47 -11.42
N GLU A 109 -21.60 17.27 -11.20
CA GLU A 109 -21.98 16.85 -9.86
C GLU A 109 -20.76 16.78 -8.91
N LYS A 110 -20.99 17.15 -7.65
CA LYS A 110 -19.92 17.29 -6.66
C LYS A 110 -19.09 16.03 -6.42
N ARG A 111 -19.64 14.83 -6.62
CA ARG A 111 -18.85 13.59 -6.48
C ARG A 111 -17.80 13.41 -7.58
N PHE A 112 -18.06 13.90 -8.79
CA PHE A 112 -17.20 13.65 -9.94
C PHE A 112 -15.95 14.53 -9.91
N TRP A 113 -16.11 15.84 -9.75
CA TRP A 113 -14.93 16.72 -9.64
C TRP A 113 -14.13 16.45 -8.34
N THR A 114 -14.74 16.06 -7.21
CA THR A 114 -14.00 15.68 -5.98
C THR A 114 -13.16 14.43 -6.21
N PHE A 115 -13.69 13.45 -6.96
CA PHE A 115 -12.89 12.30 -7.38
C PHE A 115 -11.71 12.72 -8.27
N VAL A 116 -11.95 13.58 -9.25
CA VAL A 116 -10.90 14.06 -10.17
C VAL A 116 -9.85 14.90 -9.44
N GLU A 117 -10.25 15.73 -8.47
CA GLU A 117 -9.34 16.45 -7.57
C GLU A 117 -8.49 15.49 -6.76
N GLY A 118 -9.09 14.42 -6.23
CA GLY A 118 -8.36 13.36 -5.55
C GLY A 118 -7.27 12.73 -6.42
N LEU A 119 -7.58 12.41 -7.68
CA LEU A 119 -6.59 11.90 -8.65
C LEU A 119 -5.52 12.94 -8.97
N TRP A 120 -5.90 14.20 -9.13
CA TRP A 120 -4.98 15.30 -9.40
C TRP A 120 -3.96 15.45 -8.26
N PHE A 121 -4.44 15.43 -7.01
CA PHE A 121 -3.57 15.48 -5.84
C PHE A 121 -2.64 14.26 -5.74
N LEU A 122 -3.09 13.06 -6.11
CA LEU A 122 -2.20 11.89 -6.21
C LEU A 122 -1.11 12.09 -7.26
N ASP A 123 -1.48 12.64 -8.42
CA ASP A 123 -0.55 12.92 -9.52
C ASP A 123 0.50 13.98 -9.15
N HIS A 124 0.19 14.83 -8.18
CA HIS A 124 1.09 15.83 -7.61
C HIS A 124 1.75 15.40 -6.29
N LEU A 125 1.65 14.10 -5.95
CA LEU A 125 2.21 13.49 -4.74
C LEU A 125 1.72 14.10 -3.42
N GLN A 126 0.57 14.79 -3.44
CA GLN A 126 -0.09 15.37 -2.27
C GLN A 126 -1.04 14.35 -1.63
N PHE A 127 -0.46 13.28 -1.06
CA PHE A 127 -1.20 12.10 -0.62
C PHE A 127 -2.27 12.39 0.45
N SER A 128 -1.96 13.23 1.43
CA SER A 128 -2.91 13.57 2.52
C SER A 128 -4.17 14.24 1.98
N THR A 129 -4.00 15.26 1.13
CA THR A 129 -5.12 15.95 0.48
C THR A 129 -5.89 15.01 -0.46
N ALA A 130 -5.17 14.17 -1.21
CA ALA A 130 -5.78 13.19 -2.10
C ALA A 130 -6.70 12.22 -1.36
N VAL A 131 -6.23 11.62 -0.26
CA VAL A 131 -7.04 10.68 0.53
C VAL A 131 -8.29 11.36 1.10
N GLY A 132 -8.19 12.63 1.53
CA GLY A 132 -9.35 13.40 1.97
C GLY A 132 -10.46 13.52 0.91
N HIS A 133 -10.09 13.61 -0.37
CA HIS A 133 -11.06 13.65 -1.47
C HIS A 133 -11.54 12.25 -1.86
N LEU A 134 -10.62 11.29 -2.00
CA LEU A 134 -10.91 9.94 -2.51
C LEU A 134 -11.70 9.06 -1.53
N THR A 135 -11.71 9.41 -0.25
CA THR A 135 -12.52 8.73 0.79
C THR A 135 -13.94 9.28 0.91
N TYR A 136 -14.33 10.24 0.06
CA TYR A 136 -15.69 10.79 0.08
C TYR A 136 -16.74 9.70 -0.22
N PRO A 137 -17.75 9.47 0.64
CA PRO A 137 -18.67 8.33 0.52
C PRO A 137 -19.48 8.24 -0.77
N GLY A 138 -19.64 9.36 -1.49
CA GLY A 138 -20.40 9.42 -2.74
C GLY A 138 -19.58 9.08 -4.00
N ILE A 139 -18.29 8.80 -3.86
CA ILE A 139 -17.39 8.45 -4.97
C ILE A 139 -17.46 6.95 -5.24
N ILE A 140 -17.54 6.58 -6.51
CA ILE A 140 -17.34 5.20 -6.94
C ILE A 140 -15.83 4.98 -7.10
N PRO A 141 -15.22 4.06 -6.34
CA PRO A 141 -13.77 3.85 -6.41
C PRO A 141 -13.36 3.42 -7.81
N THR A 142 -12.47 4.19 -8.44
CA THR A 142 -11.85 3.85 -9.73
C THR A 142 -10.35 3.74 -9.51
N PHE A 143 -9.73 2.64 -9.98
CA PHE A 143 -8.35 2.27 -9.69
C PHE A 143 -8.03 2.06 -8.19
N PRO A 144 -8.89 1.33 -7.43
CA PRO A 144 -8.73 1.23 -5.98
C PRO A 144 -7.39 0.63 -5.57
N ASP A 145 -6.90 -0.38 -6.30
CA ASP A 145 -5.64 -1.06 -6.03
C ASP A 145 -4.44 -0.19 -6.41
N GLU A 146 -4.48 0.50 -7.55
CA GLU A 146 -3.36 1.36 -7.96
C GLU A 146 -3.21 2.58 -7.06
N ILE A 147 -4.32 3.13 -6.57
CA ILE A 147 -4.30 4.18 -5.55
C ILE A 147 -3.68 3.62 -4.27
N MET A 148 -4.12 2.45 -3.80
CA MET A 148 -3.56 1.80 -2.61
C MET A 148 -2.04 1.59 -2.75
N TYR A 149 -1.60 1.00 -3.86
CA TYR A 149 -0.19 0.79 -4.14
C TYR A 149 0.62 2.09 -4.16
N THR A 150 0.02 3.16 -4.69
CA THR A 150 0.67 4.48 -4.73
C THR A 150 0.83 5.06 -3.34
N LEU A 151 -0.16 4.90 -2.44
CA LEU A 151 -0.06 5.34 -1.05
C LEU A 151 0.99 4.54 -0.27
N LEU A 152 1.03 3.22 -0.48
CA LEU A 152 2.00 2.32 0.18
C LEU A 152 3.45 2.62 -0.23
N THR A 153 3.69 2.90 -1.52
CA THR A 153 5.03 3.14 -2.07
C THR A 153 5.37 4.62 -2.25
N GLY A 154 4.44 5.51 -1.90
CA GLY A 154 4.52 6.95 -2.14
C GLY A 154 5.63 7.63 -1.35
N ASN A 155 5.84 7.22 -0.11
CA ASN A 155 6.82 7.82 0.79
C ASN A 155 8.27 7.64 0.29
N ASP A 156 8.58 6.48 -0.28
CA ASP A 156 9.88 6.23 -0.90
C ASP A 156 10.11 7.14 -2.11
N LYS A 157 9.04 7.41 -2.86
CA LYS A 157 9.06 8.28 -4.04
C LYS A 157 9.21 9.75 -3.69
N LEU A 158 8.56 10.22 -2.62
CA LEU A 158 8.77 11.60 -2.11
C LEU A 158 10.24 11.84 -1.76
N SER A 159 10.87 10.82 -1.17
CA SER A 159 12.26 10.90 -0.73
C SER A 159 13.24 11.00 -1.89
N SER A 160 12.99 10.28 -2.98
CA SER A 160 13.83 10.35 -4.18
C SER A 160 13.76 11.71 -4.88
N LEU A 161 12.68 12.46 -4.65
CA LEU A 161 12.50 13.84 -5.14
C LEU A 161 12.93 14.90 -4.11
N GLY A 162 13.47 14.51 -2.96
CA GLY A 162 13.89 15.45 -1.91
C GLY A 162 12.73 16.17 -1.22
N MET A 163 11.51 15.66 -1.34
CA MET A 163 10.34 16.19 -0.65
C MET A 163 10.31 15.72 0.81
N ALA A 164 9.88 16.61 1.70
CA ALA A 164 9.74 16.28 3.11
C ALA A 164 8.61 15.25 3.31
N ARG A 165 8.89 14.21 4.11
CA ARG A 165 7.89 13.26 4.57
C ARG A 165 7.10 13.90 5.72
N ASP A 166 5.77 13.91 5.66
CA ASP A 166 4.98 14.10 6.87
C ASP A 166 4.95 12.75 7.60
N PRO A 167 5.41 12.66 8.87
CA PRO A 167 5.30 11.44 9.65
C PRO A 167 3.88 10.88 9.70
N LYS A 168 2.84 11.70 9.57
CA LYS A 168 1.43 11.25 9.58
C LYS A 168 1.01 10.55 8.29
N ASP A 169 1.77 10.68 7.21
CA ASP A 169 1.43 10.09 5.91
C ASP A 169 1.45 8.56 5.95
N HIS A 170 2.13 7.96 6.93
CA HIS A 170 2.13 6.51 7.12
C HIS A 170 0.73 5.92 7.40
N ILE A 171 -0.22 6.72 7.93
CA ILE A 171 -1.58 6.26 8.27
C ILE A 171 -2.50 6.26 7.04
N LEU A 172 -2.13 6.98 5.98
CA LEU A 172 -3.00 7.26 4.84
C LEU A 172 -3.46 6.00 4.10
N ALA A 173 -2.56 5.01 3.94
CA ALA A 173 -2.90 3.73 3.32
C ALA A 173 -3.97 2.99 4.13
N LEU A 174 -3.84 2.93 5.47
CA LEU A 174 -4.85 2.31 6.34
C LEU A 174 -6.18 3.09 6.35
N ALA A 175 -6.12 4.42 6.37
CA ALA A 175 -7.31 5.26 6.30
C ALA A 175 -8.09 5.05 4.99
N TYR A 176 -7.37 4.97 3.87
CA TYR A 176 -7.94 4.67 2.57
C TYR A 176 -8.51 3.23 2.52
N TYR A 177 -7.78 2.24 3.03
CA TYR A 177 -8.25 0.85 3.12
C TYR A 177 -9.58 0.74 3.87
N ASN A 178 -9.66 1.36 5.05
CA ASN A 178 -10.85 1.28 5.91
C ASN A 178 -12.06 2.02 5.32
N SER A 179 -11.83 3.09 4.56
CA SER A 179 -12.90 3.91 3.98
C SER A 179 -13.40 3.36 2.64
N VAL A 180 -12.48 2.95 1.77
CA VAL A 180 -12.78 2.59 0.38
C VAL A 180 -12.86 1.07 0.17
N ARG A 181 -12.21 0.28 1.03
CA ARG A 181 -12.14 -1.19 0.96
C ARG A 181 -11.73 -1.67 -0.44
N PRO A 182 -10.51 -1.32 -0.91
CA PRO A 182 -10.00 -1.82 -2.18
C PRO A 182 -10.00 -3.36 -2.17
N PRO A 183 -10.29 -4.00 -3.30
CA PRO A 183 -10.38 -5.47 -3.38
C PRO A 183 -9.01 -6.15 -3.16
N LEU A 184 -7.92 -5.48 -3.54
CA LEU A 184 -6.56 -6.04 -3.52
C LEU A 184 -6.47 -7.29 -4.41
N ASP A 185 -6.98 -7.16 -5.64
CA ASP A 185 -6.94 -8.17 -6.70
C ASP A 185 -5.52 -8.29 -7.28
N ASP A 186 -4.81 -7.17 -7.40
CA ASP A 186 -3.41 -7.16 -7.83
C ASP A 186 -2.52 -7.72 -6.72
N GLN A 187 -1.86 -8.85 -7.01
CA GLN A 187 -0.97 -9.53 -6.06
C GLN A 187 0.12 -8.60 -5.52
N LYS A 188 0.69 -7.74 -6.37
CA LYS A 188 1.75 -6.83 -5.96
C LYS A 188 1.24 -5.83 -4.92
N THR A 189 0.06 -5.24 -5.15
CA THR A 189 -0.60 -4.32 -4.21
C THR A 189 -0.96 -5.03 -2.91
N ARG A 190 -1.50 -6.25 -3.00
CA ARG A 190 -1.85 -7.06 -1.83
C ARG A 190 -0.62 -7.38 -0.98
N ASP A 191 0.48 -7.79 -1.60
CA ASP A 191 1.71 -8.14 -0.88
C ASP A 191 2.33 -6.90 -0.21
N GLU A 192 2.33 -5.73 -0.85
CA GLU A 192 2.77 -4.48 -0.21
C GLU A 192 1.86 -4.07 0.96
N PHE A 193 0.55 -4.22 0.82
CA PHE A 193 -0.39 -3.93 1.92
C PHE A 193 -0.19 -4.89 3.10
N ALA A 194 0.04 -6.17 2.81
CA ALA A 194 0.34 -7.18 3.81
C ALA A 194 1.63 -6.86 4.57
N LYS A 195 2.70 -6.42 3.88
CA LYS A 195 3.95 -5.96 4.54
C LYS A 195 3.71 -4.75 5.43
N TYR A 196 2.96 -3.77 4.91
CA TYR A 196 2.58 -2.58 5.66
C TYR A 196 1.82 -2.94 6.95
N LEU A 197 0.86 -3.86 6.88
CA LEU A 197 0.08 -4.30 8.03
C LEU A 197 0.95 -5.08 9.04
N ALA A 198 1.81 -5.98 8.58
CA ALA A 198 2.81 -6.67 9.41
C ALA A 198 3.72 -5.70 10.17
N GLY A 199 4.10 -4.62 9.48
CA GLY A 199 4.91 -3.53 10.01
C GLY A 199 4.27 -2.88 11.24
N ARG A 200 2.94 -2.78 11.26
CA ARG A 200 2.18 -2.04 12.26
C ARG A 200 1.60 -2.90 13.37
N ASN A 201 1.08 -4.08 13.02
CA ASN A 201 0.43 -4.97 13.98
C ASN A 201 0.36 -6.41 13.43
N VAL A 202 1.09 -7.32 14.08
CA VAL A 202 1.16 -8.74 13.72
C VAL A 202 -0.20 -9.45 13.89
N THR A 203 -0.95 -9.16 14.95
CA THR A 203 -2.27 -9.74 15.19
C THR A 203 -3.30 -9.25 14.18
N GLU A 204 -3.29 -7.96 13.85
CA GLU A 204 -4.20 -7.39 12.85
C GLU A 204 -3.92 -8.01 11.47
N MET A 205 -2.65 -8.18 11.11
CA MET A 205 -2.28 -8.91 9.90
C MET A 205 -2.78 -10.34 9.92
N TYR A 206 -2.59 -11.07 11.03
CA TYR A 206 -3.09 -12.44 11.18
C TYR A 206 -4.61 -12.51 10.94
N GLN A 207 -5.38 -11.65 11.61
CA GLN A 207 -6.84 -11.59 11.43
C GLN A 207 -7.23 -11.24 9.99
N TRP A 208 -6.49 -10.32 9.36
CA TRP A 208 -6.71 -9.94 7.97
C TRP A 208 -6.45 -11.13 7.02
N ILE A 209 -5.41 -11.92 7.25
CA ILE A 209 -5.12 -13.14 6.48
C ILE A 209 -6.32 -14.10 6.53
N HIS A 210 -6.91 -14.35 7.70
CA HIS A 210 -8.09 -15.22 7.81
C HIS A 210 -9.34 -14.70 7.10
N SER A 211 -9.40 -13.38 6.83
CA SER A 211 -10.49 -12.81 6.04
C SER A 211 -10.32 -13.02 4.53
N ARG A 212 -9.14 -13.49 4.08
CA ARG A 212 -8.83 -13.73 2.66
C ARG A 212 -9.20 -15.15 2.22
N PRO A 213 -9.37 -15.38 0.91
CA PRO A 213 -9.56 -16.71 0.36
C PRO A 213 -8.43 -17.68 0.74
N GLU A 214 -8.74 -18.95 0.99
CA GLU A 214 -7.79 -19.97 1.47
C GLU A 214 -6.52 -20.10 0.62
N TYR A 215 -6.64 -19.94 -0.71
CA TYR A 215 -5.49 -20.03 -1.62
C TYR A 215 -4.47 -18.88 -1.43
N GLU A 216 -4.85 -17.79 -0.78
CA GLU A 216 -3.98 -16.64 -0.47
C GLU A 216 -3.35 -16.75 0.92
N GLN A 217 -3.97 -17.51 1.84
CA GLN A 217 -3.59 -17.49 3.25
C GLN A 217 -2.17 -17.98 3.50
N LYS A 218 -1.79 -19.12 2.90
CA LYS A 218 -0.45 -19.71 3.07
C LYS A 218 0.69 -18.77 2.64
N PRO A 219 0.68 -18.23 1.40
CA PRO A 219 1.66 -17.21 1.00
C PRO A 219 1.70 -15.98 1.92
N LEU A 220 0.55 -15.52 2.39
CA LEU A 220 0.50 -14.35 3.28
C LEU A 220 1.00 -14.65 4.70
N LEU A 221 0.84 -15.89 5.19
CA LEU A 221 1.43 -16.34 6.45
C LEU A 221 2.96 -16.42 6.35
N GLU A 222 3.49 -16.95 5.23
CA GLU A 222 4.93 -16.89 4.96
C GLU A 222 5.40 -15.43 5.00
N LEU A 223 4.69 -14.51 4.33
CA LEU A 223 5.02 -13.09 4.32
C LEU A 223 4.97 -12.46 5.72
N LEU A 224 4.00 -12.79 6.56
CA LEU A 224 3.94 -12.33 7.96
C LEU A 224 5.20 -12.74 8.74
N VAL A 225 5.64 -14.00 8.57
CA VAL A 225 6.85 -14.51 9.20
C VAL A 225 8.10 -13.82 8.65
N GLU A 226 8.19 -13.65 7.32
CA GLU A 226 9.29 -12.93 6.67
C GLU A 226 9.42 -11.50 7.21
N GLN A 227 8.33 -10.74 7.27
CA GLN A 227 8.34 -9.36 7.75
C GLN A 227 8.66 -9.26 9.25
N THR A 228 8.35 -10.28 10.03
CA THR A 228 8.66 -10.32 11.47
C THR A 228 10.12 -10.72 11.74
N LEU A 229 10.74 -11.51 10.85
CA LEU A 229 12.07 -12.09 11.10
C LEU A 229 13.21 -11.46 10.30
N ASP A 230 12.96 -10.99 9.07
CA ASP A 230 14.00 -10.48 8.17
C ASP A 230 14.46 -9.08 8.60
N HIS A 231 15.72 -8.96 9.03
CA HIS A 231 16.33 -7.70 9.48
C HIS A 231 16.29 -6.58 8.42
N ASN A 232 16.25 -6.91 7.14
CA ASN A 232 16.20 -5.90 6.07
C ASN A 232 14.80 -5.25 5.94
N ALA A 233 13.74 -5.91 6.42
CA ALA A 233 12.39 -5.36 6.44
C ALA A 233 12.24 -4.18 7.44
N TRP A 234 13.24 -3.94 8.29
CA TRP A 234 13.22 -2.98 9.40
C TRP A 234 14.08 -1.75 9.15
N SER A 235 14.87 -1.73 8.07
CA SER A 235 15.70 -0.58 7.79
C SER A 235 14.83 0.52 7.19
N GLN A 236 14.30 1.44 8.02
CA GLN A 236 14.11 2.90 7.73
C GLN A 236 12.95 3.62 8.47
N ASP A 237 12.19 3.01 9.39
CA ASP A 237 11.04 3.70 9.99
C ASP A 237 11.34 4.34 11.38
N PRO A 238 11.04 5.61 11.64
CA PRO A 238 11.07 6.17 13.00
C PRO A 238 10.16 5.44 14.01
N GLU A 239 9.10 4.73 13.56
CA GLU A 239 8.18 4.00 14.45
C GLU A 239 8.78 2.76 15.16
N HIS A 240 10.04 2.40 14.85
CA HIS A 240 10.73 1.25 15.43
C HIS A 240 10.93 1.33 16.96
N GLU A 241 10.81 2.51 17.56
CA GLU A 241 10.90 2.66 19.02
C GLU A 241 9.64 2.20 19.77
N VAL A 242 8.46 2.25 19.14
CA VAL A 242 7.18 1.93 19.79
C VAL A 242 6.82 0.46 19.63
N TYR A 243 7.04 -0.11 18.44
CA TYR A 243 6.70 -1.50 18.12
C TYR A 243 7.94 -2.27 17.68
N THR A 244 8.71 -2.69 18.68
CA THR A 244 10.02 -3.31 18.49
C THR A 244 9.91 -4.70 17.87
N ARG A 245 11.01 -5.14 17.24
CA ARG A 245 11.12 -6.49 16.68
C ARG A 245 10.79 -7.58 17.70
N ASP A 246 11.28 -7.43 18.93
CA ASP A 246 11.05 -8.42 19.98
C ASP A 246 9.56 -8.49 20.37
N ALA A 247 8.87 -7.35 20.39
CA ALA A 247 7.42 -7.30 20.61
C ALA A 247 6.66 -8.01 19.47
N LYS A 248 7.02 -7.76 18.20
CA LYS A 248 6.41 -8.45 17.05
C LYS A 248 6.66 -9.96 17.10
N ALA A 249 7.88 -10.38 17.40
CA ALA A 249 8.24 -11.78 17.49
C ALA A 249 7.49 -12.48 18.65
N PHE A 250 7.36 -11.81 19.80
CA PHE A 250 6.56 -12.31 20.92
C PHE A 250 5.09 -12.47 20.56
N GLU A 251 4.52 -11.49 19.85
CA GLU A 251 3.15 -11.54 19.37
C GLU A 251 2.94 -12.67 18.36
N LEU A 252 3.84 -12.82 17.38
CA LEU A 252 3.84 -13.90 16.39
C LEU A 252 3.85 -15.28 17.05
N VAL A 253 4.70 -15.48 18.06
CA VAL A 253 4.77 -16.73 18.86
C VAL A 253 3.45 -17.00 19.59
N SER A 254 2.73 -15.95 19.97
CA SER A 254 1.51 -16.03 20.76
C SER A 254 0.25 -16.19 19.90
N LEU A 255 0.35 -16.13 18.57
CA LEU A 255 -0.81 -16.24 17.68
C LEU A 255 -1.48 -17.63 17.77
N PRO A 256 -2.82 -17.70 17.62
CA PRO A 256 -3.57 -18.94 17.72
C PRO A 256 -3.61 -19.71 16.40
N PHE A 257 -2.45 -20.05 15.83
CA PHE A 257 -2.38 -20.81 14.58
C PHE A 257 -3.17 -22.12 14.64
N THR A 258 -3.85 -22.45 13.54
CA THR A 258 -4.46 -23.77 13.37
C THR A 258 -3.37 -24.84 13.21
N LYS A 259 -3.73 -26.12 13.35
CA LYS A 259 -2.76 -27.22 13.17
C LYS A 259 -2.11 -27.21 11.78
N GLU A 260 -2.89 -26.92 10.74
CA GLU A 260 -2.39 -26.86 9.36
C GLU A 260 -1.45 -25.68 9.14
N GLU A 261 -1.74 -24.52 9.76
CA GLU A 261 -0.88 -23.34 9.71
C GLU A 261 0.42 -23.58 10.47
N GLU A 262 0.34 -24.21 11.63
CA GLU A 262 1.50 -24.54 12.46
C GLU A 262 2.46 -25.46 11.70
N GLU A 263 1.94 -26.53 11.08
CA GLU A 263 2.72 -27.44 10.24
C GLU A 263 3.33 -26.70 9.03
N HIS A 264 2.58 -25.79 8.42
CA HIS A 264 3.05 -25.02 7.26
C HIS A 264 4.18 -24.05 7.63
N ILE A 265 4.03 -23.30 8.74
CA ILE A 265 5.05 -22.36 9.23
C ILE A 265 6.31 -23.11 9.67
N GLU A 266 6.16 -24.23 10.38
CA GLU A 266 7.31 -25.05 10.78
C GLU A 266 8.07 -25.58 9.57
N LYS A 267 7.36 -26.06 8.53
CA LYS A 267 7.96 -26.48 7.28
C LYS A 267 8.66 -25.31 6.55
N PHE A 268 8.03 -24.14 6.52
CA PHE A 268 8.61 -22.94 5.91
C PHE A 268 9.94 -22.52 6.58
N LEU A 269 10.01 -22.60 7.91
CA LEU A 269 11.19 -22.24 8.70
C LEU A 269 12.29 -23.31 8.71
N THR A 270 11.98 -24.57 8.42
CA THR A 270 12.95 -25.68 8.42
C THR A 270 13.45 -26.05 7.02
N GLU A 271 12.54 -26.15 6.05
CA GLU A 271 12.81 -26.60 4.68
C GLU A 271 12.73 -25.46 3.66
N GLY A 272 11.89 -24.46 3.92
CA GLY A 272 11.57 -23.37 3.01
C GLY A 272 12.59 -22.23 2.98
N ARG A 273 12.17 -21.10 2.41
CA ARG A 273 13.00 -19.88 2.32
C ARG A 273 13.28 -19.29 3.70
N GLY A 274 12.39 -19.49 4.67
CA GLY A 274 12.52 -19.00 6.04
C GLY A 274 13.70 -19.57 6.84
N ARG A 275 14.26 -20.71 6.41
CA ARG A 275 15.42 -21.35 7.07
C ARG A 275 16.68 -20.47 7.12
N THR A 276 16.76 -19.47 6.23
CA THR A 276 17.92 -18.56 6.14
C THR A 276 17.86 -17.45 7.18
N PHE A 277 16.70 -17.23 7.83
CA PHE A 277 16.57 -16.22 8.86
C PHE A 277 17.31 -16.63 10.13
N GLN A 278 18.13 -15.73 10.66
CA GLN A 278 18.97 -15.98 11.84
C GLN A 278 18.15 -16.42 13.06
N SER A 279 16.92 -15.92 13.18
CA SER A 279 16.02 -16.20 14.31
C SER A 279 14.96 -17.26 14.01
N ALA A 280 15.06 -17.98 12.89
CA ALA A 280 14.10 -19.03 12.52
C ALA A 280 14.02 -20.15 13.56
N GLN A 281 15.18 -20.67 13.99
CA GLN A 281 15.25 -21.73 15.00
C GLN A 281 14.76 -21.25 16.37
N ASP A 282 15.10 -20.01 16.75
CA ASP A 282 14.65 -19.41 18.00
C ASP A 282 13.12 -19.29 18.03
N LEU A 283 12.50 -18.91 16.91
CA LEU A 283 11.04 -18.81 16.78
C LEU A 283 10.36 -20.16 16.94
N ILE A 284 10.85 -21.22 16.27
CA ILE A 284 10.31 -22.58 16.39
C ILE A 284 10.38 -23.04 17.85
N MET A 285 11.53 -22.84 18.51
CA MET A 285 11.71 -23.24 19.91
C MET A 285 10.77 -22.48 20.86
N MET A 286 10.67 -21.16 20.71
CA MET A 286 9.73 -20.35 21.49
C MET A 286 8.28 -20.80 21.28
N ARG A 287 7.90 -21.07 20.03
CA ARG A 287 6.55 -21.50 19.66
C ARG A 287 6.19 -22.86 20.24
N ARG A 288 7.09 -23.85 20.16
CA ARG A 288 6.87 -25.17 20.78
C ARG A 288 6.72 -25.07 22.31
N ILE A 289 7.49 -24.19 22.95
CA ILE A 289 7.34 -23.95 24.40
C ILE A 289 5.99 -23.30 24.70
N ALA A 290 5.63 -22.23 23.97
CA ALA A 290 4.39 -21.48 24.18
C ALA A 290 3.13 -22.34 23.95
N THR A 291 3.19 -23.29 23.01
CA THR A 291 2.10 -24.23 22.70
C THR A 291 2.13 -25.52 23.53
N GLY A 292 3.09 -25.67 24.45
CA GLY A 292 3.17 -26.84 25.33
C GLY A 292 3.76 -28.11 24.71
N LYS A 293 4.32 -28.05 23.48
CA LYS A 293 5.03 -29.15 22.80
C LYS A 293 6.42 -29.40 23.41
N LEU A 294 6.47 -29.62 24.73
CA LEU A 294 7.70 -29.73 25.51
C LEU A 294 8.51 -30.99 25.23
N THR A 295 7.85 -32.06 24.76
CA THR A 295 8.50 -33.29 24.31
C THR A 295 9.42 -33.03 23.12
N ASP A 296 8.93 -32.25 22.16
CA ASP A 296 9.65 -31.91 20.93
C ASP A 296 10.82 -30.98 21.22
N VAL A 297 10.65 -30.07 22.18
CA VAL A 297 11.71 -29.21 22.73
C VAL A 297 12.81 -30.04 23.38
N ALA A 298 12.46 -31.03 24.19
CA ALA A 298 13.42 -31.89 24.88
C ALA A 298 14.14 -32.87 23.93
N ALA A 299 13.49 -33.25 22.83
CA ALA A 299 14.05 -34.11 21.79
C ALA A 299 14.93 -33.35 20.78
N ASP A 300 14.82 -32.03 20.68
CA ASP A 300 15.61 -31.22 19.75
C ASP A 300 17.11 -31.27 20.06
N ILE A 301 17.91 -31.67 19.08
CA ILE A 301 19.38 -31.79 19.19
C ILE A 301 20.08 -30.62 18.51
N GLY A 302 19.42 -29.95 17.56
CA GLY A 302 20.06 -28.99 16.65
C GLY A 302 20.20 -27.57 17.21
N THR A 303 19.30 -27.13 18.08
CA THR A 303 19.22 -25.70 18.44
C THR A 303 20.06 -25.39 19.67
N ARG A 304 21.17 -24.66 19.48
CA ARG A 304 22.02 -24.18 20.60
C ARG A 304 21.71 -22.75 21.02
N GLY A 305 21.39 -21.89 20.05
CA GLY A 305 21.15 -20.46 20.25
C GLY A 305 22.37 -19.68 20.70
N ARG A 306 22.23 -18.36 20.71
CA ARG A 306 23.19 -17.46 21.37
C ARG A 306 22.95 -17.49 22.88
N ARG A 307 24.02 -17.32 23.66
CA ARG A 307 23.91 -17.15 25.11
C ARG A 307 23.51 -15.72 25.45
N ILE A 308 22.41 -15.54 26.17
CA ILE A 308 21.88 -14.26 26.64
C ILE A 308 21.68 -14.38 28.16
N ASP A 309 22.28 -13.46 28.92
CA ASP A 309 22.22 -13.42 30.39
C ASP A 309 22.53 -14.76 31.09
N GLY A 310 23.51 -15.48 30.54
CA GLY A 310 23.97 -16.76 31.10
C GLY A 310 23.14 -17.98 30.68
N VAL A 311 22.02 -17.80 29.98
CA VAL A 311 21.11 -18.86 29.51
C VAL A 311 21.23 -19.03 27.98
N ASN A 312 21.10 -20.26 27.49
CA ASN A 312 21.00 -20.58 26.07
C ASN A 312 19.93 -21.67 25.85
N TRP A 313 19.61 -22.00 24.59
CA TRP A 313 18.61 -23.04 24.30
C TRP A 313 18.99 -24.41 24.85
N GLU A 314 20.28 -24.75 24.92
CA GLU A 314 20.71 -26.01 25.56
C GLU A 314 20.33 -26.06 27.04
N SER A 315 20.60 -24.98 27.78
CA SER A 315 20.27 -24.86 29.20
C SER A 315 18.76 -24.94 29.44
N LEU A 316 17.96 -24.31 28.56
CA LEU A 316 16.50 -24.36 28.61
C LEU A 316 15.97 -25.77 28.29
N LYS A 317 16.49 -26.42 27.25
CA LYS A 317 16.13 -27.80 26.88
C LYS A 317 16.45 -28.78 28.01
N ASP A 318 17.61 -28.64 28.66
CA ASP A 318 17.97 -29.44 29.83
C ASP A 318 17.02 -29.20 31.00
N GLY A 319 16.61 -27.95 31.23
CA GLY A 319 15.59 -27.59 32.21
C GLY A 319 14.25 -28.28 31.93
N VAL A 320 13.74 -28.18 30.70
CA VAL A 320 12.50 -28.84 30.25
C VAL A 320 12.62 -30.36 30.39
N LYS A 321 13.73 -30.95 29.94
CA LYS A 321 14.00 -32.39 30.03
C LYS A 321 14.05 -32.89 31.48
N ARG A 322 14.53 -32.09 32.42
CA ARG A 322 14.47 -32.41 33.85
C ARG A 322 13.06 -32.26 34.40
N GLY A 323 12.36 -31.19 34.03
CA GLY A 323 10.99 -30.90 34.45
C GLY A 323 9.94 -31.91 33.98
N LEU A 324 10.10 -32.48 32.78
CA LEU A 324 9.24 -33.56 32.26
C LEU A 324 9.40 -34.86 33.06
N GLY A 325 10.54 -35.09 33.73
CA GLY A 325 10.77 -36.26 34.56
C GLY A 325 10.50 -37.59 33.83
N PRO A 326 9.80 -38.57 34.45
CA PRO A 326 9.42 -39.84 33.82
C PRO A 326 8.26 -39.73 32.81
N ARG A 327 7.67 -38.53 32.62
CA ARG A 327 6.55 -38.30 31.66
C ARG A 327 7.03 -38.10 30.22
N LYS A 328 8.31 -38.35 29.93
CA LYS A 328 8.89 -38.21 28.58
C LYS A 328 8.28 -39.16 27.54
N ASP A 329 7.68 -40.25 28.01
CA ASP A 329 7.14 -41.32 27.18
C ASP A 329 5.62 -41.19 26.95
N GLU A 330 4.95 -40.20 27.56
CA GLU A 330 3.52 -39.95 27.37
C GLU A 330 3.28 -38.98 26.20
N GLN A 331 2.79 -39.51 25.06
CA GLN A 331 2.47 -38.73 23.84
C GLN A 331 1.30 -37.73 24.00
N SER A 332 0.72 -37.59 25.20
CA SER A 332 -0.62 -37.04 25.42
C SER A 332 -0.67 -35.64 26.05
N PHE A 333 0.28 -34.75 25.73
CA PHE A 333 0.20 -33.34 26.13
C PHE A 333 0.26 -32.39 24.93
N ALA A 334 -0.59 -32.65 23.93
CA ALA A 334 -1.04 -31.62 23.01
C ALA A 334 -2.37 -31.08 23.56
N ILE A 335 -2.37 -29.86 24.09
CA ILE A 335 -3.61 -29.10 24.32
C ILE A 335 -3.94 -28.37 23.02
#